data_AF-A0A1Z9H0F8-F1
#
_entry.id   AF-A0A1Z9H0F8-F1
#
_cell.length_a   1.000
_cell.length_b   1.000
_cell.length_c   1.000
_cell.angle_alpha   90.00
_cell.angle_beta   90.00
_cell.angle_gamma   90.00
#
_symmetry.space_group_name_H-M   'P 1'
#
loop_
_entity.id
_entity.type
_entity.pdbx_description
1 polymer ?
#
loop_
_entity_poly.entity_id
_entity_poly.type
_entity_poly.pdbx_seq_one_letter_code
_entity_poly.pdbx_strand_id
1 'polypeptide(L)' 'PLIGTSANLSGMPSCSSSAEVVEQFGDHTPLLVDSGVLPENPPTTLLDCTRNPFRFIRSGSIDQKILEDYI' A
#
# COMPACT_ATOMS: atom_id res chain seq x y z
N PRO A 1 4.84 -11.79 12.58
CA PRO A 1 4.63 -10.57 11.77
C PRO A 1 4.86 -10.91 10.30
N LEU A 2 4.06 -10.35 9.39
CA LEU A 2 4.29 -10.44 7.94
C LEU A 2 4.62 -9.03 7.46
N ILE A 3 5.83 -8.84 6.95
CA ILE A 3 6.28 -7.56 6.42
C ILE A 3 5.94 -7.54 4.93
N GLY A 4 5.18 -6.54 4.49
CA GLY A 4 4.77 -6.40 3.10
C GLY A 4 4.66 -4.94 2.70
N THR A 5 5.21 -4.61 1.55
CA THR A 5 4.97 -3.36 0.82
C THR A 5 3.99 -3.62 -0.32
N SER A 6 3.68 -2.61 -1.13
CA SER A 6 3.02 -2.86 -2.41
C SER A 6 3.86 -3.81 -3.27
N ALA A 7 3.19 -4.70 -4.00
CA ALA A 7 3.83 -5.71 -4.84
C ALA A 7 4.22 -5.08 -6.18
N ASN A 8 5.31 -4.33 -6.22
CA ASN A 8 5.86 -3.73 -7.43
C ASN A 8 7.36 -3.49 -7.31
N LEU A 9 8.04 -3.40 -8.44
CA LEU A 9 9.41 -2.91 -8.46
C LEU A 9 9.45 -1.44 -8.03
N SER A 10 10.54 -1.04 -7.37
CA SER A 10 10.71 0.33 -6.90
C SER A 10 10.62 1.33 -8.05
N GLY A 11 9.76 2.34 -7.91
CA GLY A 11 9.51 3.35 -8.94
C GLY A 11 8.42 2.97 -9.96
N MET A 12 7.98 1.72 -9.99
CA MET A 12 6.87 1.25 -10.84
C MET A 12 5.51 1.42 -10.15
N PRO A 13 4.40 1.44 -10.91
CA PRO A 13 3.06 1.39 -10.34
C PRO A 13 2.82 0.12 -9.52
N SER A 14 1.99 0.22 -8.49
CA SER A 14 1.58 -0.93 -7.67
C SER A 14 0.73 -1.91 -8.49
N CYS A 15 1.04 -3.20 -8.40
CA CYS A 15 0.28 -4.23 -9.10
C CYS A 15 -1.06 -4.50 -8.40
N SER A 16 -2.12 -4.65 -9.19
CA SER A 16 -3.48 -4.98 -8.75
C SER A 16 -3.92 -6.38 -9.19
N SER A 17 -3.07 -7.11 -9.91
CA SER A 17 -3.32 -8.47 -10.37
C SER A 17 -2.06 -9.33 -10.34
N SER A 18 -2.22 -10.65 -10.28
CA SER A 18 -1.11 -11.62 -10.39
C SER A 18 -0.36 -11.46 -11.73
N ALA A 19 -1.07 -11.15 -12.81
CA ALA A 19 -0.49 -10.93 -14.13
C ALA A 19 0.49 -9.75 -14.15
N GLU A 20 0.14 -8.61 -13.53
CA GLU A 20 1.03 -7.46 -13.40
C GLU A 20 2.26 -7.78 -12.53
N VAL A 21 2.08 -8.60 -11.47
CA VAL A 21 3.21 -9.04 -10.64
C VAL A 21 4.17 -9.91 -11.46
N VAL A 22 3.66 -10.84 -12.26
CA VAL A 22 4.48 -11.67 -13.16
C VAL A 22 5.16 -10.81 -14.22
N GLU A 23 4.49 -9.79 -14.77
CA GLU A 23 5.09 -8.86 -15.72
C GLU A 23 6.27 -8.08 -15.13
N GLN A 24 6.14 -7.61 -13.89
CA GLN A 24 7.22 -6.85 -13.22
C GLN A 24 8.33 -7.73 -12.65
N PHE A 25 8.00 -8.86 -12.01
CA PHE A 25 8.94 -9.67 -11.26
C PHE A 25 9.37 -10.97 -11.95
N GLY A 26 8.65 -11.43 -12.97
CA GLY A 26 8.88 -12.74 -13.59
C GLY A 26 8.95 -13.87 -12.56
N ASP A 27 9.98 -14.72 -12.68
CA ASP A 27 10.20 -15.88 -11.80
C ASP A 27 10.92 -15.52 -10.49
N HIS A 28 11.06 -14.23 -10.14
CA HIS A 28 11.77 -13.80 -8.93
C HIS A 28 10.94 -13.88 -7.64
N THR A 29 9.72 -14.42 -7.70
CA THR A 29 8.85 -14.61 -6.52
C THR A 29 8.70 -16.11 -6.23
N PRO A 30 9.11 -16.61 -5.04
CA PRO A 30 9.04 -18.05 -4.74
C PRO A 30 7.61 -18.57 -4.55
N LEU A 31 6.65 -17.65 -4.34
CA LEU A 31 5.24 -17.93 -4.20
C LEU A 31 4.44 -16.70 -4.64
N LEU A 32 3.42 -16.93 -5.45
CA LEU A 32 2.42 -15.93 -5.82
C LEU A 32 1.03 -16.45 -5.44
N VAL A 33 0.25 -15.65 -4.71
CA VAL A 33 -1.13 -15.97 -4.35
C VAL A 33 -2.06 -15.20 -5.29
N ASP A 34 -2.82 -15.91 -6.11
CA ASP A 34 -3.76 -15.32 -7.05
C ASP A 34 -5.17 -15.26 -6.44
N SER A 35 -5.77 -14.07 -6.42
CA SER A 35 -7.17 -13.84 -6.02
C SER A 35 -7.91 -12.99 -7.06
N GLY A 36 -7.43 -12.96 -8.30
CA GLY A 36 -7.95 -12.13 -9.37
C GLY A 36 -7.49 -10.67 -9.28
N VAL A 37 -8.28 -9.78 -9.91
CA VAL A 37 -8.01 -8.35 -9.94
C VAL A 37 -8.55 -7.71 -8.67
N LEU A 38 -7.69 -7.02 -7.94
CA LEU A 38 -8.07 -6.24 -6.77
C LEU A 38 -8.88 -5.01 -7.20
N PRO A 39 -9.91 -4.62 -6.42
CA PRO A 39 -10.55 -3.33 -6.63
C PRO A 39 -9.54 -2.21 -6.43
N GLU A 40 -9.79 -1.06 -7.07
CA GLU A 40 -8.97 0.13 -6.86
C GLU A 40 -8.96 0.48 -5.36
N ASN A 41 -7.76 0.55 -4.79
CA ASN A 41 -7.58 0.84 -3.38
C ASN A 41 -6.45 1.85 -3.21
N PRO A 42 -6.72 3.05 -2.68
CA PRO A 42 -5.68 3.99 -2.34
C PRO A 42 -4.64 3.37 -1.39
N PRO A 43 -3.39 3.87 -1.40
CA PRO A 43 -2.41 3.46 -0.41
C PRO A 43 -2.92 3.73 1.01
N THR A 44 -2.33 3.05 2.01
CA THR A 44 -2.69 3.30 3.40
C THR A 44 -2.35 4.73 3.84
N THR A 45 -3.19 5.31 4.71
CA THR A 45 -2.89 6.55 5.43
C THR A 45 -1.82 6.30 6.49
N LEU A 46 -0.78 7.14 6.56
CA LEU A 46 0.28 7.07 7.58
C LEU A 46 0.39 8.37 8.37
N LEU A 47 0.42 8.25 9.70
CA LEU A 47 0.65 9.32 10.66
C LEU A 47 1.95 9.07 11.44
N ASP A 48 2.72 10.14 11.68
CA ASP A 48 3.78 10.19 12.69
C ASP A 48 3.15 10.48 14.06
N CYS A 49 3.02 9.44 14.87
CA CYS A 49 2.52 9.52 16.24
C CYS A 49 3.62 9.74 17.29
N THR A 50 4.86 10.03 16.88
CA THR A 50 5.97 10.28 17.81
C THR A 50 5.99 11.72 18.35
N ARG A 51 5.05 12.56 17.90
CA ARG A 51 4.95 14.00 18.21
C ARG A 51 3.51 14.33 18.61
N ASN A 52 3.29 15.54 19.14
CA ASN A 52 1.95 16.07 19.41
C ASN A 52 1.89 17.53 18.90
N PRO A 53 1.00 17.87 17.95
CA PRO A 53 0.01 17.00 17.30
C PRO A 53 0.63 15.92 16.42
N PHE A 54 -0.13 14.86 16.10
CA PHE A 54 0.32 13.86 15.13
C PHE A 54 0.47 14.51 13.75
N ARG A 55 1.28 13.93 12.86
CA ARG A 55 1.54 14.50 11.54
C ARG A 55 1.31 13.51 10.42
N PHE A 56 0.60 13.92 9.37
CA PHE A 56 0.54 13.12 8.14
C PHE A 56 1.92 12.95 7.50
N ILE A 57 2.30 11.69 7.32
CA ILE A 57 3.41 11.28 6.45
C ILE A 57 2.87 11.02 5.04
N ARG A 58 1.70 10.38 4.93
CA ARG A 58 1.04 10.07 3.66
C ARG A 58 -0.48 10.01 3.84
N SER A 59 -1.22 10.75 3.00
CA SER A 59 -2.67 10.58 2.88
C SER A 59 -3.00 9.34 2.06
N GLY A 60 -4.07 8.65 2.43
CA GLY A 60 -4.42 7.36 1.86
C GLY A 60 -5.91 7.03 1.99
N SER A 61 -6.23 5.77 2.19
CA SER A 61 -7.61 5.26 2.22
C SER A 61 -8.51 5.83 3.32
N ILE A 62 -7.96 6.45 4.36
CA ILE A 62 -8.73 7.15 5.40
C ILE A 62 -8.78 8.65 5.06
N ASP A 63 -10.01 9.17 4.90
CA ASP A 63 -10.25 10.61 4.69
C ASP A 63 -9.70 11.42 5.88
N GLN A 64 -8.97 12.48 5.56
CA GLN A 64 -8.38 13.37 6.54
C GLN A 64 -9.43 13.98 7.49
N LYS A 65 -10.65 14.23 7.02
CA LYS A 65 -11.75 14.76 7.84
C LYS A 65 -12.12 13.85 8.99
N ILE A 66 -12.00 12.52 8.80
CA ILE A 66 -12.26 11.54 9.87
C ILE A 66 -11.20 11.68 10.97
N LEU A 67 -9.99 12.08 10.59
CA LEU A 67 -8.87 12.15 11.52
C LEU A 67 -8.82 13.48 12.28
N GLU A 68 -9.40 14.58 11.77
CA GLU A 68 -9.30 15.95 12.34
C GLU A 68 -9.45 16.03 13.87
N ASP A 69 -10.37 15.26 14.47
CA ASP A 69 -10.62 15.26 15.92
C ASP A 69 -9.57 14.49 16.76
N TYR A 70 -8.65 13.76 16.11
CA TYR A 70 -7.69 12.85 16.73
C TYR A 70 -6.22 13.25 16.54
N ILE A 71 -5.93 14.26 15.68
CA ILE A 71 -4.57 14.63 15.23
C ILE A 71 -4.03 15.82 16.01
#